data_AF-A0A7S3YX58-F1
#
_entry.id   AF-A0A7S3YX58-F1
#
_cell.length_a   1.000
_cell.length_b   1.000
_cell.length_c   1.000
_cell.angle_alpha   90.00
_cell.angle_beta   90.00
_cell.angle_gamma   90.00
#
_symmetry.space_group_name_H-M   'P 1'
#
loop_
_entity.id
_entity.type
_entity.pdbx_description
1 polymer ?
#
loop_
_entity_poly.entity_id
_entity_poly.type
_entity_poly.pdbx_seq_one_letter_code
_entity_poly.pdbx_strand_id
1 'polypeptide(L)'
;DAGCERPTNARARVRTAPLRYEILLPMGSYFGTLWSDKVAAVCFLEWGIIHVAAMALICSNSFRGKLTQMYKGLYEKYFTDHKDAHGEYDALEGKWPKHAECVLSQHGLNLGWIGVWSMVVPFYVASGEPYAWMMALVPYMADWGYWICLDLKELVNAPAQAQTYIVSTGFMCAAHSIIVKNPGMFSEQKQMAMYGVPALLFGAGIVQKAASFLFGGSSSERTKVD
;
A
#
# COMPACT_ATOMS: atom_id res chain seq x y z
N ASP A 1 43.85 12.15 -57.15
CA ASP A 1 44.19 11.45 -55.90
C ASP A 1 43.55 12.13 -54.70
N ALA A 2 42.32 11.72 -54.37
CA ALA A 2 41.61 12.15 -53.17
C ALA A 2 41.47 10.94 -52.25
N GLY A 3 42.25 10.93 -51.17
CA GLY A 3 42.33 9.85 -50.20
C GLY A 3 41.06 9.75 -49.36
N CYS A 4 40.29 8.68 -49.57
CA CYS A 4 39.18 8.28 -48.73
C CYS A 4 39.73 7.42 -47.58
N GLU A 5 39.97 8.03 -46.42
CA GLU A 5 40.33 7.31 -45.19
C GLU A 5 39.08 6.65 -44.60
N ARG A 6 39.11 5.32 -44.51
CA ARG A 6 38.04 4.53 -43.86
C ARG A 6 38.18 4.63 -42.34
N PRO A 7 37.08 4.81 -41.60
CA PRO A 7 37.11 4.73 -40.14
C PRO A 7 37.41 3.30 -39.71
N THR A 8 38.41 3.16 -38.85
CA THR A 8 38.86 1.92 -38.25
C THR A 8 37.81 1.41 -37.25
N ASN A 9 37.56 0.10 -37.33
CA ASN A 9 36.60 -0.65 -36.54
C ASN A 9 36.81 -0.45 -35.02
N ALA A 10 35.95 0.35 -34.40
CA ALA A 10 35.78 0.36 -32.95
C ALA A 10 35.18 -0.98 -32.51
N ARG A 11 36.04 -1.93 -32.13
CA ARG A 11 35.63 -3.18 -31.46
C ARG A 11 34.86 -2.80 -30.20
N ALA A 12 33.55 -3.02 -30.23
CA ALA A 12 32.72 -3.05 -29.04
C ALA A 12 33.30 -4.11 -28.08
N ARG A 13 34.04 -3.66 -27.05
CA ARG A 13 34.38 -4.51 -25.91
C ARG A 13 33.05 -4.81 -25.21
N VAL A 14 32.53 -6.00 -25.46
CA VAL A 14 31.57 -6.65 -24.57
C VAL A 14 32.28 -6.76 -23.22
N ARG A 15 32.03 -5.78 -22.33
CA ARG A 15 32.38 -5.89 -20.92
C ARG A 15 31.48 -6.99 -20.36
N THR A 16 31.98 -8.22 -20.37
CA THR A 16 31.47 -9.27 -19.49
C THR A 16 31.68 -8.76 -18.07
N ALA A 17 30.60 -8.26 -17.45
CA ALA A 17 30.63 -7.85 -16.06
C ALA A 17 31.08 -9.05 -15.22
N PRO A 18 32.08 -8.89 -14.34
CA PRO A 18 32.49 -9.98 -13.48
C PRO A 18 31.33 -10.29 -12.51
N LEU A 19 30.80 -11.50 -12.61
CA LEU A 19 30.02 -12.17 -11.57
C LEU A 19 30.92 -12.36 -10.33
N ARG A 20 31.07 -11.31 -9.52
CA ARG A 20 31.68 -11.38 -8.18
C ARG A 20 30.95 -10.41 -7.25
N TYR A 21 29.80 -10.85 -6.74
CA TYR A 21 29.13 -10.25 -5.59
C TYR A 21 29.19 -11.15 -4.33
N GLU A 22 30.19 -12.03 -4.22
CA GLU A 22 30.55 -12.67 -2.95
C GLU A 22 31.65 -11.87 -2.21
N ILE A 23 31.57 -10.54 -2.26
CA ILE A 23 32.47 -9.67 -1.49
C ILE A 23 31.78 -9.39 -0.15
N LEU A 24 32.12 -10.23 0.83
CA LEU A 24 32.40 -9.87 2.22
C LEU A 24 31.73 -8.56 2.71
N LEU A 25 30.40 -8.51 2.78
CA LEU A 25 29.78 -7.53 3.66
C LEU A 25 30.17 -7.94 5.09
N PRO A 26 30.65 -7.01 5.94
CA PRO A 26 30.97 -7.33 7.33
C PRO A 26 29.73 -7.99 7.96
N MET A 27 29.91 -9.09 8.71
CA MET A 27 28.79 -9.90 9.24
C MET A 27 27.70 -9.08 9.96
N GLY A 28 28.02 -7.90 10.49
CA GLY A 28 27.04 -6.97 11.06
C GLY A 28 26.03 -6.38 10.07
N SER A 29 26.40 -6.18 8.79
CA SER A 29 25.52 -5.65 7.74
C SER A 29 24.50 -6.69 7.23
N TYR A 30 24.78 -7.98 7.41
CA TYR A 30 23.82 -9.04 7.05
C TYR A 30 22.64 -9.12 8.02
N PHE A 31 22.82 -8.80 9.29
CA PHE A 31 21.71 -8.84 10.26
C PHE A 31 20.69 -7.71 10.02
N GLY A 32 21.16 -6.51 9.68
CA GLY A 32 20.29 -5.36 9.40
C GLY A 32 19.42 -5.53 8.16
N THR A 33 20.00 -6.00 7.04
CA THR A 33 19.27 -6.27 5.79
C THR A 33 18.27 -7.40 5.95
N LEU A 34 18.66 -8.46 6.66
CA LEU A 34 17.81 -9.64 6.83
C LEU A 34 16.54 -9.32 7.64
N TRP A 35 16.62 -8.39 8.60
CA TRP A 35 15.45 -7.99 9.38
C TRP A 35 14.47 -7.14 8.57
N SER A 36 14.93 -6.08 7.91
CA SER A 36 14.04 -5.21 7.13
C SER A 36 13.41 -5.93 5.95
N ASP A 37 14.14 -6.84 5.30
CA ASP A 37 13.59 -7.72 4.26
C ASP A 37 12.42 -8.55 4.76
N LYS A 38 12.58 -9.18 5.93
CA LYS A 38 11.55 -10.05 6.53
C LYS A 38 10.32 -9.24 6.92
N VAL A 39 10.50 -8.08 7.55
CA VAL A 39 9.37 -7.22 7.94
C VAL A 39 8.64 -6.71 6.70
N ALA A 40 9.37 -6.22 5.69
CA ALA A 40 8.78 -5.82 4.42
C ALA A 40 7.98 -6.97 3.78
N ALA A 41 8.56 -8.17 3.74
CA ALA A 41 7.91 -9.35 3.17
C ALA A 41 6.59 -9.67 3.89
N VAL A 42 6.60 -9.72 5.22
CA VAL A 42 5.39 -10.01 6.01
C VAL A 42 4.32 -8.94 5.78
N CYS A 43 4.69 -7.66 5.85
CA CYS A 43 3.74 -6.56 5.64
C CYS A 43 3.08 -6.62 4.26
N PHE A 44 3.86 -6.78 3.19
CA PHE A 44 3.29 -6.81 1.83
C PHE A 44 2.50 -8.08 1.52
N LEU A 45 2.89 -9.22 2.09
CA LEU A 45 2.15 -10.46 1.94
C LEU A 45 0.81 -10.40 2.68
N GLU A 46 0.81 -9.96 3.94
CA GLU A 46 -0.42 -9.82 4.73
C GLU A 46 -1.39 -8.84 4.08
N TRP A 47 -0.91 -7.64 3.72
CA TRP A 47 -1.73 -6.61 3.07
C TRP A 47 -2.29 -7.13 1.74
N GLY A 48 -1.45 -7.81 0.95
CA GLY A 48 -1.85 -8.39 -0.33
C GLY A 48 -2.91 -9.47 -0.22
N ILE A 49 -2.79 -10.38 0.75
CA ILE A 49 -3.76 -11.45 1.00
C ILE A 49 -5.12 -10.85 1.39
N ILE A 50 -5.13 -9.87 2.30
CA ILE A 50 -6.36 -9.21 2.73
C ILE A 50 -7.06 -8.52 1.57
N HIS A 51 -6.32 -7.87 0.68
CA HIS A 51 -6.90 -7.16 -0.46
C HIS A 51 -7.43 -8.08 -1.56
N VAL A 52 -6.79 -9.24 -1.76
CA VAL A 52 -7.35 -10.30 -2.62
C VAL A 52 -8.62 -10.89 -2.01
N ALA A 53 -8.68 -11.07 -0.69
CA ALA A 53 -9.92 -11.48 -0.01
C ALA A 53 -11.02 -10.40 -0.11
N ALA A 54 -10.66 -9.12 0.04
CA ALA A 54 -11.57 -7.99 -0.12
C ALA A 54 -12.16 -7.93 -1.53
N MET A 55 -11.35 -8.16 -2.59
CA MET A 55 -11.85 -8.32 -3.95
C MET A 55 -12.95 -9.38 -4.01
N ALA A 56 -12.69 -10.58 -3.49
CA ALA A 56 -13.64 -11.69 -3.55
C ALA A 56 -14.97 -11.33 -2.87
N LEU A 57 -14.90 -10.71 -1.68
CA LEU A 57 -16.08 -10.29 -0.92
C LEU A 57 -16.86 -9.16 -1.61
N ILE A 58 -16.17 -8.12 -2.09
CA ILE A 58 -16.79 -6.96 -2.77
C ILE A 58 -17.43 -7.41 -4.08
N CYS A 59 -16.70 -8.12 -4.93
CA CYS A 59 -17.19 -8.58 -6.22
C CYS A 59 -18.34 -9.59 -6.04
N SER A 60 -18.25 -10.52 -5.09
CA SER A 60 -19.33 -11.49 -4.82
C SER A 60 -20.63 -10.80 -4.40
N ASN A 61 -20.56 -9.77 -3.54
CA ASN A 61 -21.77 -9.04 -3.13
C ASN A 61 -22.30 -8.15 -4.26
N SER A 62 -21.41 -7.42 -4.94
CA SER A 62 -21.78 -6.51 -6.02
C SER A 62 -22.43 -7.23 -7.20
N PHE A 63 -21.85 -8.35 -7.66
CA PHE A 63 -22.40 -9.14 -8.76
C PHE A 63 -23.72 -9.85 -8.42
N ARG A 64 -24.05 -9.96 -7.13
CA ARG A 64 -25.34 -10.50 -6.65
C ARG A 64 -26.35 -9.41 -6.32
N GLY A 65 -26.03 -8.14 -6.59
CA GLY A 65 -26.90 -6.99 -6.27
C GLY A 65 -27.04 -6.71 -4.77
N LYS A 66 -26.16 -7.26 -3.93
CA LYS A 66 -26.23 -7.15 -2.46
C LYS A 66 -25.45 -5.95 -1.94
N LEU A 67 -25.76 -4.76 -2.46
CA LEU A 67 -25.00 -3.53 -2.17
C LEU A 67 -25.19 -3.05 -0.73
N THR A 68 -26.41 -3.11 -0.20
CA THR A 68 -26.69 -2.75 1.20
C THR A 68 -25.85 -3.59 2.16
N GLN A 69 -25.81 -4.92 1.97
CA GLN A 69 -24.98 -5.81 2.77
C GLN A 69 -23.49 -5.46 2.68
N MET A 70 -23.00 -5.11 1.49
CA MET A 70 -21.60 -4.72 1.28
C MET A 70 -21.26 -3.45 2.06
N TYR A 71 -22.05 -2.37 1.91
CA TYR A 71 -21.82 -1.12 2.62
C TYR A 71 -21.92 -1.29 4.14
N LYS A 72 -22.85 -2.13 4.62
CA LYS A 72 -22.96 -2.47 6.05
C LYS A 72 -21.73 -3.17 6.60
N GLY A 73 -21.17 -4.10 5.84
CA GLY A 73 -19.91 -4.76 6.21
C GLY A 73 -18.71 -3.82 6.20
N LEU A 74 -18.64 -2.93 5.20
CA LEU A 74 -17.53 -1.99 5.07
C LEU A 74 -17.57 -0.91 6.16
N TYR A 75 -18.74 -0.32 6.42
CA TYR A 75 -18.90 0.77 7.38
C TYR A 75 -19.31 0.28 8.78
N GLU A 76 -18.82 -0.90 9.17
CA GLU A 76 -19.19 -1.56 10.42
C GLU A 76 -19.07 -0.64 11.64
N LYS A 77 -18.00 0.16 11.72
CA LYS A 77 -17.80 1.08 12.84
C LYS A 77 -18.86 2.18 12.84
N TYR A 78 -19.11 2.81 11.71
CA TYR A 78 -20.15 3.83 11.57
C TYR A 78 -21.53 3.30 12.00
N PHE A 79 -21.89 2.09 11.56
CA PHE A 79 -23.17 1.46 11.92
C PHE A 79 -23.24 0.99 13.38
N THR A 80 -22.10 0.76 14.02
CA THR A 80 -22.01 0.46 15.45
C THR A 80 -22.22 1.73 16.28
N ASP A 81 -21.62 2.84 15.85
CA ASP A 81 -21.67 4.13 16.55
C ASP A 81 -22.99 4.89 16.28
N HIS A 82 -23.62 4.67 15.12
CA HIS A 82 -24.85 5.33 14.67
C HIS A 82 -25.94 4.30 14.32
N LYS A 83 -26.66 3.82 15.35
CA LYS A 83 -27.68 2.75 15.21
C LYS A 83 -28.86 3.14 14.33
N ASP A 84 -29.16 4.42 14.25
CA ASP A 84 -30.20 5.02 13.40
C ASP A 84 -29.81 5.02 11.90
N ALA A 85 -28.51 5.09 11.60
CA ALA A 85 -28.02 5.11 10.21
C ALA A 85 -28.31 3.83 9.42
N HIS A 86 -28.61 2.70 10.10
CA HIS A 86 -29.03 1.46 9.44
C HIS A 86 -30.25 1.68 8.53
N GLY A 87 -31.20 2.51 8.97
CA GLY A 87 -32.45 2.75 8.26
C GLY A 87 -32.27 3.33 6.86
N GLU A 88 -31.25 4.16 6.65
CA GLU A 88 -30.97 4.78 5.35
C GLU A 88 -30.53 3.74 4.31
N TYR A 89 -29.60 2.87 4.68
CA TYR A 89 -29.07 1.83 3.79
C TYR A 89 -30.06 0.67 3.61
N ASP A 90 -30.84 0.35 4.64
CA ASP A 90 -31.93 -0.63 4.55
C ASP A 90 -33.06 -0.15 3.63
N ALA A 91 -33.38 1.15 3.65
CA ALA A 91 -34.39 1.71 2.75
C ALA A 91 -34.02 1.59 1.26
N LEU A 92 -32.72 1.48 0.96
CA LEU A 92 -32.15 1.27 -0.38
C LEU A 92 -32.08 -0.20 -0.80
N GLU A 93 -32.30 -1.15 0.10
CA GLU A 93 -32.29 -2.59 -0.21
C GLU A 93 -33.26 -2.89 -1.37
N GLY A 94 -32.75 -3.51 -2.44
CA GLY A 94 -33.51 -3.78 -3.66
C GLY A 94 -33.94 -2.55 -4.48
N LYS A 95 -33.59 -1.32 -4.04
CA LYS A 95 -33.93 -0.05 -4.71
C LYS A 95 -32.71 0.71 -5.21
N TRP A 96 -31.53 0.13 -5.12
CA TRP A 96 -30.31 0.73 -5.67
C TRP A 96 -30.49 1.07 -7.16
N PRO A 97 -30.00 2.22 -7.62
CA PRO A 97 -30.03 2.57 -9.04
C PRO A 97 -29.40 1.48 -9.89
N LYS A 98 -29.94 1.28 -11.09
CA LYS A 98 -29.35 0.36 -12.07
C LYS A 98 -27.88 0.72 -12.29
N HIS A 99 -26.99 -0.27 -12.21
CA HIS A 99 -25.54 -0.11 -12.37
C HIS A 99 -24.80 0.57 -11.22
N ALA A 100 -25.44 0.83 -10.08
CA ALA A 100 -24.75 1.31 -8.87
C ALA A 100 -23.62 0.36 -8.42
N GLU A 101 -23.72 -0.93 -8.75
CA GLU A 101 -22.74 -1.97 -8.45
C GLU A 101 -21.46 -1.89 -9.28
N CYS A 102 -21.46 -1.18 -10.43
CA CYS A 102 -20.33 -1.20 -11.38
C CYS A 102 -19.06 -0.58 -10.79
N VAL A 103 -19.17 0.59 -10.15
CA VAL A 103 -18.03 1.29 -9.54
C VAL A 103 -17.45 0.45 -8.40
N LEU A 104 -18.32 -0.16 -7.61
CA LEU A 104 -17.91 -1.00 -6.50
C LEU A 104 -17.24 -2.29 -6.97
N SER A 105 -17.77 -2.91 -8.03
CA SER A 105 -17.15 -4.08 -8.66
C SER A 105 -15.78 -3.74 -9.23
N GLN A 106 -15.64 -2.59 -9.91
CA GLN A 106 -14.36 -2.09 -10.39
C GLN A 106 -13.38 -1.87 -9.22
N HIS A 107 -13.83 -1.27 -8.13
CA HIS A 107 -13.02 -1.05 -6.94
C HIS A 107 -12.54 -2.39 -6.35
N GLY A 108 -13.43 -3.38 -6.20
CA GLY A 108 -13.07 -4.72 -5.76
C GLY A 108 -11.98 -5.35 -6.63
N LEU A 109 -12.15 -5.30 -7.97
CA LEU A 109 -11.13 -5.78 -8.91
C LEU A 109 -9.80 -5.03 -8.77
N ASN A 110 -9.85 -3.72 -8.52
CA ASN A 110 -8.66 -2.92 -8.27
C ASN A 110 -7.92 -3.37 -7.02
N LEU A 111 -8.62 -3.62 -5.91
CA LEU A 111 -8.00 -4.17 -4.70
C LEU A 111 -7.36 -5.53 -4.98
N GLY A 112 -7.99 -6.36 -5.81
CA GLY A 112 -7.47 -7.68 -6.17
C GLY A 112 -6.12 -7.63 -6.87
N TRP A 113 -6.02 -6.90 -7.97
CA TRP A 113 -4.76 -6.86 -8.72
C TRP A 113 -3.67 -6.08 -7.96
N ILE A 114 -4.02 -5.04 -7.20
CA ILE A 114 -3.07 -4.33 -6.33
C ILE A 114 -2.60 -5.25 -5.18
N GLY A 115 -3.49 -6.10 -4.64
CA GLY A 115 -3.14 -7.11 -3.65
C GLY A 115 -2.15 -8.14 -4.20
N VAL A 116 -2.38 -8.62 -5.43
CA VAL A 116 -1.41 -9.47 -6.15
C VAL A 116 -0.08 -8.75 -6.36
N TRP A 117 -0.13 -7.48 -6.77
CA TRP A 117 1.08 -6.66 -6.93
C TRP A 117 1.86 -6.54 -5.62
N SER A 118 1.18 -6.28 -4.50
CA SER A 118 1.77 -6.24 -3.16
C SER A 118 2.52 -7.54 -2.84
N MET A 119 1.90 -8.69 -3.08
CA MET A 119 2.55 -10.00 -2.83
C MET A 119 3.79 -10.24 -3.69
N VAL A 120 3.94 -9.52 -4.81
CA VAL A 120 5.11 -9.61 -5.68
C VAL A 120 6.28 -8.72 -5.20
N VAL A 121 6.00 -7.63 -4.48
CA VAL A 121 7.02 -6.67 -3.97
C VAL A 121 8.17 -7.36 -3.22
N PRO A 122 7.94 -8.32 -2.29
CA PRO A 122 9.02 -8.95 -1.54
C PRO A 122 10.07 -9.65 -2.42
N PHE A 123 9.68 -10.23 -3.56
CA PHE A 123 10.62 -10.88 -4.47
C PHE A 123 11.57 -9.89 -5.12
N TYR A 124 11.07 -8.70 -5.49
CA TYR A 124 11.90 -7.61 -6.02
C TYR A 124 12.78 -6.98 -4.94
N VAL A 125 12.27 -6.82 -3.72
CA VAL A 125 13.09 -6.33 -2.59
C VAL A 125 14.21 -7.34 -2.28
N ALA A 126 13.91 -8.63 -2.34
CA ALA A 126 14.88 -9.71 -2.13
C ALA A 126 15.99 -9.72 -3.20
N SER A 127 15.69 -9.40 -4.47
CA SER A 127 16.69 -9.36 -5.53
C SER A 127 17.74 -8.25 -5.34
N GLY A 128 17.45 -7.25 -4.52
CA GLY A 128 18.36 -6.14 -4.25
C GLY A 128 18.44 -5.12 -5.38
N GLU A 129 17.57 -5.23 -6.40
CA GLU A 129 17.49 -4.27 -7.49
C GLU A 129 17.28 -2.84 -6.95
N PRO A 130 18.11 -1.86 -7.33
CA PRO A 130 18.13 -0.53 -6.69
C PRO A 130 16.80 0.23 -6.69
N TYR A 131 15.91 -0.07 -7.62
CA TYR A 131 14.62 0.59 -7.75
C TYR A 131 13.45 -0.29 -7.31
N ALA A 132 13.72 -1.48 -6.75
CA ALA A 132 12.70 -2.42 -6.29
C ALA A 132 11.78 -1.83 -5.20
N TRP A 133 12.28 -0.91 -4.37
CA TRP A 133 11.47 -0.23 -3.37
C TRP A 133 10.29 0.52 -4.01
N MET A 134 10.43 1.05 -5.24
CA MET A 134 9.35 1.77 -5.93
C MET A 134 8.15 0.87 -6.26
N MET A 135 8.34 -0.45 -6.30
CA MET A 135 7.23 -1.40 -6.50
C MET A 135 6.19 -1.31 -5.38
N ALA A 136 6.61 -0.95 -4.17
CA ALA A 136 5.74 -0.72 -3.03
C ALA A 136 4.87 0.53 -3.15
N LEU A 137 5.15 1.43 -4.10
CA LEU A 137 4.37 2.65 -4.29
C LEU A 137 2.92 2.34 -4.68
N VAL A 138 2.67 1.25 -5.43
CA VAL A 138 1.33 0.88 -5.88
C VAL A 138 0.38 0.55 -4.70
N PRO A 139 0.68 -0.42 -3.81
CA PRO A 139 -0.17 -0.68 -2.65
C PRO A 139 -0.23 0.52 -1.71
N TYR A 140 0.89 1.24 -1.54
CA TYR A 140 0.92 2.45 -0.71
C TYR A 140 -0.03 3.55 -1.20
N MET A 141 -0.11 3.80 -2.51
CA MET A 141 -1.01 4.80 -3.09
C MET A 141 -2.47 4.37 -3.04
N ALA A 142 -2.76 3.07 -3.11
CA ALA A 142 -4.11 2.56 -2.90
C ALA A 142 -4.59 2.87 -1.47
N ASP A 143 -3.71 2.73 -0.51
CA ASP A 143 -4.00 2.95 0.90
C ASP A 143 -4.16 4.43 1.26
N TRP A 144 -3.50 5.35 0.56
CA TRP A 144 -3.84 6.78 0.63
C TRP A 144 -5.31 7.05 0.30
N GLY A 145 -5.83 6.43 -0.77
CA GLY A 145 -7.23 6.55 -1.14
C GLY A 145 -8.17 5.97 -0.08
N TYR A 146 -7.78 4.83 0.49
CA TYR A 146 -8.50 4.18 1.58
C TYR A 146 -8.56 5.08 2.81
N TRP A 147 -7.39 5.59 3.25
CA TRP A 147 -7.26 6.46 4.41
C TRP A 147 -8.11 7.74 4.28
N ILE A 148 -8.04 8.43 3.13
CA ILE A 148 -8.80 9.67 2.89
C ILE A 148 -10.31 9.41 2.93
N CYS A 149 -10.75 8.31 2.33
CA CYS A 149 -12.18 8.05 2.13
C CYS A 149 -12.85 7.40 3.34
N LEU A 150 -12.12 6.58 4.10
CA LEU A 150 -12.69 5.69 5.12
C LEU A 150 -12.12 5.96 6.52
N ASP A 151 -10.80 5.99 6.67
CA ASP A 151 -10.18 6.10 7.99
C ASP A 151 -10.32 7.50 8.59
N LEU A 152 -10.12 8.54 7.79
CA LEU A 152 -10.33 9.93 8.21
C LEU A 152 -11.75 10.17 8.75
N LYS A 153 -12.73 9.44 8.22
CA LYS A 153 -14.13 9.51 8.62
C LYS A 153 -14.50 8.46 9.67
N GLU A 154 -13.54 7.64 10.10
CA GLU A 154 -13.71 6.61 11.11
C GLU A 154 -14.85 5.63 10.77
N LEU A 155 -15.05 5.32 9.48
CA LEU A 155 -16.16 4.48 9.01
C LEU A 155 -15.91 2.98 9.25
N VAL A 156 -14.65 2.58 9.25
CA VAL A 156 -14.21 1.17 9.26
C VAL A 156 -13.64 0.79 10.63
N ASN A 157 -13.61 -0.51 10.92
CA ASN A 157 -13.12 -1.05 12.19
C ASN A 157 -11.58 -0.97 12.32
N ALA A 158 -11.07 -1.17 13.53
CA ALA A 158 -9.63 -1.03 13.82
C ALA A 158 -8.71 -1.96 12.98
N PRO A 159 -9.05 -3.24 12.75
CA PRO A 159 -8.25 -4.10 11.86
C PRO A 159 -8.11 -3.55 10.45
N ALA A 160 -9.17 -2.95 9.90
CA ALA A 160 -9.13 -2.38 8.56
C ALA A 160 -8.25 -1.12 8.52
N GLN A 161 -8.31 -0.27 9.54
CA GLN A 161 -7.43 0.91 9.67
C GLN A 161 -5.96 0.53 9.91
N ALA A 162 -5.69 -0.68 10.43
CA ALA A 162 -4.33 -1.15 10.65
C ALA A 162 -3.53 -1.29 9.34
N GLN A 163 -4.22 -1.53 8.21
CA GLN A 163 -3.62 -1.76 6.90
C GLN A 163 -2.74 -0.57 6.45
N THR A 164 -3.13 0.65 6.80
CA THR A 164 -2.36 1.88 6.55
C THR A 164 -1.00 1.88 7.22
N TYR A 165 -0.92 1.40 8.46
CA TYR A 165 0.35 1.29 9.16
C TYR A 165 1.17 0.13 8.60
N ILE A 166 0.54 -1.00 8.30
CA ILE A 166 1.21 -2.19 7.76
C ILE A 166 1.89 -1.88 6.43
N VAL A 167 1.17 -1.29 5.46
CA VAL A 167 1.75 -0.98 4.14
C VAL A 167 2.85 0.06 4.23
N SER A 168 2.69 1.07 5.10
CA SER A 168 3.69 2.12 5.31
C SER A 168 4.95 1.56 5.96
N THR A 169 4.81 0.68 6.96
CA THR A 169 5.92 -0.05 7.58
C THR A 169 6.63 -0.94 6.56
N GLY A 170 5.89 -1.70 5.77
CA GLY A 170 6.45 -2.53 4.70
C GLY A 170 7.28 -1.70 3.71
N PHE A 171 6.77 -0.52 3.33
CA PHE A 171 7.45 0.37 2.39
C PHE A 171 8.70 1.01 3.00
N MET A 172 8.67 1.46 4.25
CA MET A 172 9.87 1.94 4.97
C MET A 172 10.94 0.85 5.06
N CYS A 173 10.56 -0.38 5.39
CA CYS A 173 11.48 -1.50 5.49
C CYS A 173 12.05 -1.91 4.13
N ALA A 174 11.26 -1.89 3.05
CA ALA A 174 11.75 -2.12 1.70
C ALA A 174 12.76 -1.06 1.26
N ALA A 175 12.47 0.22 1.51
CA ALA A 175 13.40 1.32 1.27
C ALA A 175 14.72 1.13 2.04
N HIS A 176 14.62 0.81 3.34
CA HIS A 176 15.80 0.55 4.18
C HIS A 176 16.65 -0.60 3.62
N SER A 177 16.03 -1.72 3.29
CA SER A 177 16.72 -2.88 2.72
C SER A 177 17.50 -2.50 1.45
N ILE A 178 16.87 -1.80 0.51
CA ILE A 178 17.50 -1.41 -0.75
C ILE A 178 18.67 -0.46 -0.54
N ILE A 179 18.56 0.51 0.40
CA ILE A 179 19.67 1.41 0.74
C ILE A 179 20.87 0.63 1.28
N VAL A 180 20.64 -0.31 2.19
CA VAL A 180 21.73 -1.08 2.80
C VAL A 180 22.36 -2.06 1.81
N LYS A 181 21.57 -2.67 0.92
CA LYS A 181 22.07 -3.56 -0.15
C LYS A 181 22.87 -2.84 -1.23
N ASN A 182 22.66 -1.54 -1.41
CA ASN A 182 23.28 -0.72 -2.45
C ASN A 182 24.04 0.47 -1.85
N PRO A 183 25.10 0.23 -1.03
CA PRO A 183 25.81 1.29 -0.34
C PRO A 183 26.45 2.27 -1.33
N GLY A 184 26.29 3.57 -1.05
CA GLY A 184 26.83 4.65 -1.88
C GLY A 184 26.09 4.92 -3.20
N MET A 185 25.05 4.15 -3.53
CA MET A 185 24.30 4.35 -4.78
C MET A 185 23.34 5.55 -4.72
N PHE A 186 22.77 5.81 -3.54
CA PHE A 186 21.77 6.86 -3.36
C PHE A 186 22.37 8.08 -2.67
N SER A 187 22.16 9.26 -3.24
CA SER A 187 22.47 10.52 -2.56
C SER A 187 21.59 10.68 -1.31
N GLU A 188 22.01 11.53 -0.38
CA GLU A 188 21.26 11.80 0.85
C GLU A 188 19.82 12.23 0.56
N GLN A 189 19.61 13.07 -0.46
CA GLN A 189 18.27 13.53 -0.85
C GLN A 189 17.38 12.38 -1.32
N LYS A 190 17.95 11.40 -2.04
CA LYS A 190 17.21 10.21 -2.46
C LYS A 190 16.88 9.33 -1.27
N GLN A 191 17.82 9.13 -0.34
CA GLN A 191 17.55 8.38 0.89
C GLN A 191 16.47 9.04 1.74
N MET A 192 16.49 10.38 1.87
CA MET A 192 15.43 11.14 2.52
C MET A 192 14.08 10.94 1.86
N ALA A 193 14.00 10.92 0.52
CA ALA A 193 12.75 10.64 -0.18
C ALA A 193 12.28 9.20 0.06
N MET A 194 13.19 8.22 0.04
CA MET A 194 12.88 6.81 0.25
C MET A 194 12.29 6.53 1.64
N TYR A 195 12.74 7.23 2.69
CA TYR A 195 12.13 7.15 4.02
C TYR A 195 10.95 8.10 4.19
N GLY A 196 11.05 9.31 3.64
CA GLY A 196 10.08 10.38 3.84
C GLY A 196 8.73 10.04 3.22
N VAL A 197 8.72 9.55 1.98
CA VAL A 197 7.48 9.20 1.26
C VAL A 197 6.60 8.24 2.08
N PRO A 198 7.07 7.06 2.52
CA PRO A 198 6.23 6.15 3.31
C PRO A 198 5.92 6.65 4.73
N ALA A 199 6.76 7.52 5.31
CA ALA A 199 6.49 8.13 6.61
C ALA A 199 5.32 9.12 6.58
N LEU A 200 4.97 9.70 5.42
CA LEU A 200 3.87 10.66 5.31
C LEU A 200 2.52 10.05 5.68
N LEU A 201 2.15 8.91 5.09
CA LEU A 201 0.87 8.26 5.38
C LEU A 201 0.84 7.71 6.80
N PHE A 202 1.94 7.09 7.25
CA PHE A 202 2.07 6.62 8.63
C PHE A 202 1.87 7.75 9.64
N GLY A 203 2.53 8.88 9.42
CA GLY A 203 2.40 10.08 10.24
C GLY A 203 0.99 10.67 10.18
N ALA A 204 0.38 10.72 9.01
CA ALA A 204 -1.00 11.17 8.83
C ALA A 204 -1.99 10.32 9.64
N GLY A 205 -1.83 8.99 9.61
CA GLY A 205 -2.61 8.07 10.45
C GLY A 205 -2.40 8.30 11.95
N ILE A 206 -1.17 8.52 12.41
CA ILE A 206 -0.90 8.86 13.83
C ILE A 206 -1.60 10.17 14.21
N VAL A 207 -1.46 11.21 13.40
CA VAL A 207 -2.06 12.52 13.67
C VAL A 207 -3.58 12.42 13.72
N GLN A 208 -4.20 11.69 12.78
CA GLN A 208 -5.63 11.39 12.82
C GLN A 208 -6.01 10.74 14.15
N LYS A 209 -5.32 9.67 14.57
CA LYS A 209 -5.66 8.96 15.82
C LYS A 209 -5.47 9.79 17.07
N ALA A 210 -4.40 10.58 17.12
CA ALA A 210 -4.18 11.54 18.20
C ALA A 210 -5.30 12.59 18.24
N ALA A 211 -5.69 13.14 17.08
CA ALA A 211 -6.78 14.11 16.99
C ALA A 211 -8.13 13.50 17.41
N SER A 212 -8.46 12.30 16.93
CA SER A 212 -9.66 11.57 17.35
C SER A 212 -9.68 11.30 18.85
N PHE A 213 -8.53 11.01 19.47
CA PHE A 213 -8.43 10.81 20.92
C PHE A 213 -8.59 12.13 21.72
N LEU A 214 -7.94 13.21 21.27
CA LEU A 214 -7.93 14.50 21.95
C LEU A 214 -9.25 15.27 21.79
N PHE A 215 -9.89 15.15 20.63
CA PHE A 215 -11.07 15.96 20.27
C PHE A 215 -12.35 15.12 20.07
N GLY A 216 -12.25 13.80 19.96
CA GLY A 216 -13.38 12.89 19.72
C GLY A 216 -14.14 12.44 20.98
N GLY A 217 -13.84 13.03 22.14
CA GLY A 217 -14.69 12.88 23.32
C GLY A 217 -16.05 13.55 23.10
N SER A 218 -17.11 12.74 22.97
CA SER A 218 -18.53 13.11 22.90
C SER A 218 -19.05 13.62 21.53
N SER A 219 -19.03 12.75 20.51
CA SER A 219 -19.93 12.90 19.35
C SER A 219 -21.39 12.54 19.68
N SER A 220 -21.62 11.79 20.77
CA SER A 220 -22.96 11.39 21.23
C SER A 220 -23.84 12.56 21.70
N GLU A 221 -23.28 13.75 21.98
CA GLU A 221 -24.06 14.91 22.42
C GLU A 221 -24.37 15.91 21.30
N ARG A 222 -23.72 15.83 20.14
CA ARG A 222 -23.82 16.88 19.12
C ARG A 222 -24.97 16.71 18.12
N THR A 223 -25.70 15.59 18.18
CA THR A 223 -26.90 15.31 17.36
C THR A 223 -28.23 15.46 18.13
N LYS A 224 -28.22 16.00 19.36
CA LYS A 224 -29.45 16.34 20.10
C LYS A 224 -29.86 17.83 20.02
N VAL A 225 -29.30 18.56 19.07
CA VAL A 225 -29.74 19.93 18.76
C VAL A 225 -30.22 19.91 17.31
N ASP A 226 -31.46 19.48 17.12
CA ASP A 226 -32.44 19.99 16.14
C ASP A 226 -33.80 19.28 16.37
#